data_AF-A0A8H8RNX6-F1
#
_entry.id   AF-A0A8H8RNX6-F1
#
_cell.length_a   1.000
_cell.length_b   1.000
_cell.length_c   1.000
_cell.angle_alpha   90.00
_cell.angle_beta   90.00
_cell.angle_gamma   90.00
#
_symmetry.space_group_name_H-M   'P 1'
#
loop_
_entity.id
_entity.type
_entity.pdbx_description
1 polymer ?
#
loop_
_entity_poly.entity_id
_entity_poly.type
_entity_poly.pdbx_seq_one_letter_code
_entity_poly.pdbx_strand_id
1 'polypeptide(L)'
;MKMGLNKAQRDSRGTAPERTVSIRRLAWIACVQANCIHGWTSGVAVSTEVLTKFNMAPSLSTRVERGFALKVRIMQQTAISCSTLTSLCENWDSWAFVQSQCRDLDTLRDACGNEEWTAEMDVLTFGGQLHLYMIQLERRERLQNVSQAEGNQDNASAQRSFINLAYMTATQVVHSFATMLEVAKRHDNTDTQTPQRHLPKHYFGLLLLAMAFLFKVKVFHAQDVTSSQNRTDASLRTVYEILSSWSGSELDETGRAIRLMDVLARNEKEIKLRLKESTSEGRQGLEILDNLISTAKTIRESAQTATEITSNNLNQIVDHVPGLDNDLGLIEGWQDSLLDWNFPWGLDLPWVEQYDFDIGDT
;
A
#
# COMPACT_ATOMS: atom_id res chain seq x y z
N MET A 1 -1.23 3.75 -34.87
CA MET A 1 -1.19 5.22 -35.05
C MET A 1 -0.68 5.83 -33.74
N LYS A 2 0.58 6.30 -33.66
CA LYS A 2 1.17 6.87 -32.43
C LYS A 2 0.70 8.33 -32.28
N MET A 3 0.06 8.71 -31.16
CA MET A 3 -0.56 10.04 -30.99
C MET A 3 0.41 11.19 -30.66
N GLY A 4 1.70 10.91 -30.36
CA GLY A 4 2.72 11.94 -30.16
C GLY A 4 2.42 12.93 -29.02
N LEU A 5 1.82 12.46 -27.92
CA LEU A 5 1.39 13.30 -26.79
C LEU A 5 2.55 14.03 -26.09
N ASN A 6 3.76 13.45 -26.14
CA ASN A 6 5.00 14.05 -25.66
C ASN A 6 5.57 15.15 -26.57
N LYS A 7 5.07 15.31 -27.81
CA LYS A 7 5.58 16.28 -28.80
C LYS A 7 5.01 17.69 -28.64
N ALA A 8 4.38 18.00 -27.51
CA ALA A 8 3.79 19.31 -27.19
C ALA A 8 4.80 20.49 -27.16
N GLN A 9 6.05 20.27 -27.55
CA GLN A 9 7.15 21.23 -27.60
C GLN A 9 7.84 21.32 -28.99
N ARG A 10 7.53 20.44 -29.95
CA ARG A 10 8.20 20.37 -31.26
C ARG A 10 7.23 20.12 -32.42
N ASP A 11 6.33 21.06 -32.69
CA ASP A 11 5.72 21.18 -34.02
C ASP A 11 6.34 22.39 -34.71
N SER A 12 7.45 22.17 -35.43
CA SER A 12 8.18 23.18 -36.22
C SER A 12 7.56 23.44 -37.60
N ARG A 13 6.33 22.98 -37.85
CA ARG A 13 5.55 23.28 -39.05
C ARG A 13 4.08 23.49 -38.70
N GLY A 14 3.75 24.76 -38.42
CA GLY A 14 2.42 25.19 -38.01
C GLY A 14 2.23 25.00 -36.50
N THR A 15 2.18 26.10 -35.76
CA THR A 15 1.87 26.07 -34.34
C THR A 15 0.48 25.47 -34.15
N ALA A 16 0.42 24.28 -33.52
CA ALA A 16 -0.84 23.69 -33.10
C ALA A 16 -1.60 24.71 -32.23
N PRO A 17 -2.95 24.80 -32.33
CA PRO A 17 -3.73 25.70 -31.49
C PRO A 17 -3.39 25.47 -30.01
N GLU A 18 -3.25 26.54 -29.23
CA GLU A 18 -2.89 26.46 -27.79
C GLU A 18 -3.77 25.49 -27.01
N ARG A 19 -5.06 25.43 -27.35
CA ARG A 19 -6.02 24.48 -26.79
C ARG A 19 -5.64 23.02 -27.04
N THR A 20 -5.17 22.69 -28.24
CA THR A 20 -4.72 21.34 -28.60
C THR A 20 -3.44 20.96 -27.85
N VAL A 21 -2.51 21.90 -27.68
CA VAL A 21 -1.29 21.70 -26.90
C VAL A 21 -1.62 21.45 -25.43
N SER A 22 -2.56 22.23 -24.87
CA SER A 22 -3.03 22.06 -23.49
C SER A 22 -3.70 20.70 -23.26
N ILE A 23 -4.63 20.28 -24.14
CA ILE A 23 -5.30 18.98 -24.03
C ILE A 23 -4.30 17.82 -24.11
N ARG A 24 -3.34 17.86 -25.05
CA ARG A 24 -2.30 16.83 -25.16
C ARG A 24 -1.45 16.74 -23.89
N ARG A 25 -1.12 17.88 -23.27
CA ARG A 25 -0.38 17.92 -22.01
C ARG A 25 -1.19 17.34 -20.85
N LEU A 26 -2.45 17.74 -20.69
CA LEU A 26 -3.33 17.17 -19.64
C LEU A 26 -3.50 15.66 -19.80
N ALA A 27 -3.66 15.18 -21.04
CA ALA A 27 -3.70 13.75 -21.33
C ALA A 27 -2.39 13.05 -20.96
N TRP A 28 -1.24 13.66 -21.26
CA TRP A 28 0.07 13.12 -20.86
C TRP A 28 0.24 13.07 -19.34
N ILE A 29 -0.20 14.10 -18.61
CA ILE A 29 -0.21 14.10 -17.13
C ILE A 29 -1.03 12.93 -16.59
N ALA A 30 -2.23 12.70 -17.14
CA ALA A 30 -3.08 11.59 -16.75
C ALA A 30 -2.43 10.23 -17.06
N CYS A 31 -1.75 10.10 -18.21
CA CYS A 31 -0.98 8.88 -18.54
C CYS A 31 0.16 8.63 -17.54
N VAL A 32 0.92 9.67 -17.18
CA VAL A 32 1.98 9.56 -16.16
C VAL A 32 1.39 9.13 -14.82
N GLN A 33 0.28 9.74 -14.40
CA GLN A 33 -0.42 9.35 -13.17
C GLN A 33 -0.85 7.88 -13.17
N ALA A 34 -1.47 7.41 -14.26
CA ALA A 34 -1.92 6.03 -14.39
C ALA A 34 -0.76 5.03 -14.29
N ASN A 35 0.38 5.36 -14.92
CA ASN A 35 1.59 4.54 -14.82
C ASN A 35 2.17 4.53 -13.39
N CYS A 36 2.18 5.68 -12.70
CA CYS A 36 2.65 5.73 -11.31
C CYS A 36 1.73 4.94 -10.37
N ILE A 37 0.41 5.04 -10.55
CA ILE A 37 -0.57 4.23 -9.81
C ILE A 37 -0.34 2.74 -10.06
N HIS A 38 -0.12 2.36 -11.32
CA HIS A 38 0.21 0.99 -11.68
C HIS A 38 1.47 0.52 -10.96
N GLY A 39 2.55 1.30 -10.99
CA GLY A 39 3.79 0.91 -10.33
C GLY A 39 3.63 0.71 -8.82
N TRP A 40 2.87 1.58 -8.15
CA TRP A 40 2.59 1.44 -6.72
C TRP A 40 1.74 0.22 -6.36
N THR A 41 0.74 -0.09 -7.18
CA THR A 41 -0.23 -1.16 -6.89
C THR A 41 0.25 -2.53 -7.36
N SER A 42 1.12 -2.57 -8.38
CA SER A 42 1.68 -3.81 -8.91
C SER A 42 3.08 -4.13 -8.39
N GLY A 43 3.79 -3.15 -7.80
CA GLY A 43 5.22 -3.25 -7.47
C GLY A 43 6.13 -3.37 -8.70
N VAL A 44 5.60 -3.14 -9.91
CA VAL A 44 6.37 -3.10 -11.16
C VAL A 44 6.94 -1.71 -11.36
N ALA A 45 8.25 -1.61 -11.59
CA ALA A 45 8.89 -0.32 -11.83
C ALA A 45 8.31 0.38 -13.08
N VAL A 46 8.02 1.68 -12.95
CA VAL A 46 7.56 2.49 -14.08
C VAL A 46 8.74 2.81 -14.99
N SER A 47 8.53 2.74 -16.31
CA SER A 47 9.57 3.07 -17.29
C SER A 47 10.13 4.48 -17.05
N THR A 48 11.46 4.57 -17.00
CA THR A 48 12.19 5.84 -16.80
C THR A 48 11.91 6.84 -17.91
N GLU A 49 11.56 6.40 -19.12
CA GLU A 49 11.18 7.26 -20.22
C GLU A 49 9.89 8.04 -19.96
N VAL A 50 8.88 7.37 -19.38
CA VAL A 50 7.62 8.01 -18.99
C VAL A 50 7.85 9.04 -17.90
N LEU A 51 8.76 8.74 -16.98
CA LEU A 51 9.09 9.58 -15.82
C LEU A 51 9.98 10.77 -16.19
N THR A 52 10.92 10.65 -17.12
CA THR A 52 11.91 11.71 -17.41
C THR A 52 11.49 12.65 -18.53
N LYS A 53 10.66 12.19 -19.48
CA LYS A 53 10.17 13.00 -20.61
C LYS A 53 9.06 13.99 -20.20
N PHE A 54 8.66 14.03 -18.92
CA PHE A 54 7.61 14.90 -18.40
C PHE A 54 8.19 16.19 -17.79
N ASN A 55 7.79 17.35 -18.34
CA ASN A 55 8.12 18.67 -17.79
C ASN A 55 6.83 19.47 -17.51
N MET A 56 6.71 20.02 -16.31
CA MET A 56 5.45 20.49 -15.73
C MET A 56 5.15 22.00 -15.97
N ALA A 57 5.95 22.76 -16.74
CA ALA A 57 5.79 24.23 -16.84
C ALA A 57 5.72 24.81 -18.28
N PRO A 58 4.97 25.92 -18.53
CA PRO A 58 3.72 26.43 -17.91
C PRO A 58 2.58 26.60 -18.97
N SER A 59 1.31 26.93 -18.69
CA SER A 59 0.61 27.54 -17.54
C SER A 59 -0.61 26.71 -17.06
N LEU A 60 -0.66 26.37 -15.77
CA LEU A 60 -1.86 25.80 -15.13
C LEU A 60 -2.73 26.95 -14.64
N SER A 61 -3.95 27.02 -15.15
CA SER A 61 -4.84 28.18 -15.01
C SER A 61 -5.67 28.16 -13.73
N THR A 62 -5.98 26.97 -13.22
CA THR A 62 -6.85 26.81 -12.04
C THR A 62 -6.15 26.17 -10.85
N ARG A 63 -6.68 26.41 -9.64
CA ARG A 63 -6.22 25.75 -8.40
C ARG A 63 -6.36 24.22 -8.48
N VAL A 64 -7.42 23.74 -9.14
CA VAL A 64 -7.67 22.31 -9.33
C VAL A 64 -6.59 21.68 -10.22
N GLU A 65 -6.23 22.33 -11.33
CA GLU A 65 -5.16 21.90 -12.22
C GLU A 65 -3.80 21.86 -11.50
N ARG A 66 -3.48 22.88 -10.69
CA ARG A 66 -2.25 22.91 -9.90
C ARG A 66 -2.21 21.81 -8.85
N GLY A 67 -3.31 21.62 -8.12
CA GLY A 67 -3.42 20.55 -7.14
C GLY A 67 -3.29 19.15 -7.76
N PHE A 68 -3.93 18.94 -8.91
CA PHE A 68 -3.79 17.69 -9.67
C PHE A 68 -2.34 17.45 -10.13
N ALA A 69 -1.71 18.46 -10.72
CA ALA A 69 -0.32 18.36 -11.18
C ALA A 69 0.65 18.08 -10.02
N LEU A 70 0.43 18.68 -8.85
CA LEU A 70 1.23 18.42 -7.66
C LEU A 70 1.08 16.98 -7.16
N LYS A 71 -0.13 16.42 -7.15
CA LYS A 71 -0.35 15.00 -6.84
C LYS A 71 0.43 14.11 -7.81
N VAL A 72 0.38 14.38 -9.10
CA VAL A 72 1.14 13.64 -10.11
C VAL A 72 2.65 13.78 -9.88
N ARG A 73 3.14 14.96 -9.47
CA ARG A 73 4.54 15.18 -9.12
C ARG A 73 5.00 14.29 -7.96
N ILE A 74 4.21 14.19 -6.91
CA ILE A 74 4.51 13.35 -5.74
C ILE A 74 4.60 11.88 -6.17
N MET A 75 3.62 11.42 -6.95
CA MET A 75 3.60 10.05 -7.48
C MET A 75 4.81 9.75 -8.38
N GLN A 76 5.13 10.67 -9.27
CA GLN A 76 6.25 10.57 -10.19
C GLN A 76 7.59 10.52 -9.46
N GLN A 77 7.81 11.44 -8.50
CA GLN A 77 9.02 11.46 -7.69
C GLN A 77 9.18 10.14 -6.93
N THR A 78 8.10 9.64 -6.34
CA THR A 78 8.11 8.33 -5.67
C THR A 78 8.47 7.21 -6.64
N ALA A 79 7.86 7.15 -7.83
CA ALA A 79 8.15 6.13 -8.82
C ALA A 79 9.62 6.16 -9.28
N ILE A 80 10.20 7.35 -9.45
CA ILE A 80 11.63 7.53 -9.76
C ILE A 80 12.50 6.99 -8.61
N SER A 81 12.18 7.36 -7.37
CA SER A 81 12.91 6.91 -6.19
C SER A 81 12.84 5.39 -6.01
N CYS A 82 11.66 4.79 -6.20
CA CYS A 82 11.47 3.34 -6.17
C CYS A 82 12.30 2.65 -7.26
N SER A 83 12.19 3.10 -8.52
CA SER A 83 12.95 2.50 -9.63
C SER A 83 14.46 2.61 -9.41
N THR A 84 14.93 3.75 -8.89
CA THR A 84 16.34 3.96 -8.58
C THR A 84 16.77 3.03 -7.48
N LEU A 85 16.03 2.99 -6.35
CA LEU A 85 16.29 2.09 -5.25
C LEU A 85 16.37 0.65 -5.75
N THR A 86 15.37 0.19 -6.51
CA THR A 86 15.33 -1.15 -7.14
C THR A 86 16.56 -1.46 -7.99
N SER A 87 17.13 -0.47 -8.68
CA SER A 87 18.33 -0.64 -9.51
C SER A 87 19.65 -0.61 -8.74
N LEU A 88 19.66 -0.15 -7.49
CA LEU A 88 20.87 -0.14 -6.66
C LEU A 88 21.27 -1.56 -6.29
N CYS A 89 22.58 -1.84 -6.33
CA CYS A 89 23.16 -3.10 -5.90
C CYS A 89 22.67 -3.49 -4.50
N GLU A 90 22.31 -4.75 -4.30
CA GLU A 90 21.72 -5.24 -3.05
C GLU A 90 22.63 -5.02 -1.83
N ASN A 91 23.95 -5.02 -2.02
CA ASN A 91 24.93 -4.82 -0.94
C ASN A 91 25.12 -3.35 -0.50
N TRP A 92 24.41 -2.39 -1.10
CA TRP A 92 24.55 -0.98 -0.75
C TRP A 92 23.64 -0.63 0.44
N ASP A 93 24.20 -0.09 1.53
CA ASP A 93 23.43 0.59 2.56
C ASP A 93 22.77 1.87 1.99
N SER A 94 21.55 1.70 1.51
CA SER A 94 20.73 2.73 0.90
C SER A 94 19.90 3.54 1.90
N TRP A 95 20.13 3.47 3.22
CA TRP A 95 19.33 4.26 4.18
C TRP A 95 19.45 5.76 3.99
N ALA A 96 20.67 6.26 3.84
CA ALA A 96 20.90 7.68 3.59
C ALA A 96 20.24 8.13 2.28
N PHE A 97 20.24 7.25 1.27
CA PHE A 97 19.52 7.48 0.03
C PHE A 97 18.01 7.55 0.26
N VAL A 98 17.41 6.56 0.93
CA VAL A 98 15.96 6.56 1.23
C VAL A 98 15.56 7.80 2.04
N GLN A 99 16.33 8.18 3.05
CA GLN A 99 16.08 9.39 3.83
C GLN A 99 16.17 10.66 2.97
N SER A 100 17.16 10.74 2.07
CA SER A 100 17.25 11.85 1.11
C SER A 100 16.02 11.91 0.21
N GLN A 101 15.56 10.78 -0.32
CA GLN A 101 14.38 10.73 -1.18
C GLN A 101 13.09 11.09 -0.42
N CYS A 102 12.95 10.66 0.84
CA CYS A 102 11.83 11.06 1.70
C CYS A 102 11.83 12.56 1.95
N ARG A 103 13.00 13.15 2.19
CA ARG A 103 13.17 14.59 2.34
C ARG A 103 12.83 15.33 1.04
N ASP A 104 13.20 14.82 -0.12
CA ASP A 104 12.83 15.44 -1.40
C ASP A 104 11.30 15.51 -1.56
N LEU A 105 10.58 14.48 -1.12
CA LEU A 105 9.10 14.51 -1.06
C LEU A 105 8.58 15.57 -0.07
N ASP A 106 9.20 15.71 1.11
CA ASP A 106 8.82 16.76 2.07
C ASP A 106 9.05 18.17 1.51
N THR A 107 10.13 18.38 0.75
CA THR A 107 10.41 19.70 0.15
C THR A 107 9.36 20.13 -0.88
N LEU A 108 8.62 19.19 -1.49
CA LEU A 108 7.49 19.53 -2.37
C LEU A 108 6.38 20.25 -1.60
N ARG A 109 6.16 19.90 -0.33
CA ARG A 109 5.21 20.60 0.54
C ARG A 109 5.67 22.03 0.81
N ASP A 110 6.95 22.18 1.17
CA ASP A 110 7.53 23.49 1.49
C ASP A 110 7.52 24.44 0.28
N ALA A 111 7.68 23.90 -0.93
CA ALA A 111 7.69 24.69 -2.17
C ALA A 111 6.32 25.20 -2.63
N CYS A 112 5.22 24.50 -2.29
CA CYS A 112 3.87 24.84 -2.75
C CYS A 112 3.08 25.72 -1.77
N GLY A 113 3.52 25.82 -0.52
CA GLY A 113 2.85 26.59 0.53
C GLY A 113 1.54 25.95 1.03
N ASN A 114 1.09 26.39 2.21
CA ASN A 114 -0.03 25.74 2.93
C ASN A 114 -1.40 25.86 2.24
N GLU A 115 -1.59 26.80 1.31
CA GLU A 115 -2.89 27.04 0.68
C GLU A 115 -3.22 26.04 -0.43
N GLU A 116 -2.22 25.41 -1.06
CA GLU A 116 -2.43 24.42 -2.14
C GLU A 116 -2.30 22.98 -1.66
N TRP A 117 -1.72 22.76 -0.48
CA TRP A 117 -1.53 21.44 0.11
C TRP A 117 -2.83 20.87 0.69
N THR A 118 -3.10 19.59 0.47
CA THR A 118 -4.33 18.91 0.90
C THR A 118 -4.00 17.61 1.61
N ALA A 119 -4.91 17.10 2.44
CA ALA A 119 -4.74 15.81 3.12
C ALA A 119 -4.55 14.65 2.13
N GLU A 120 -5.12 14.73 0.92
CA GLU A 120 -4.82 13.78 -0.16
C GLU A 120 -3.34 13.78 -0.55
N MET A 121 -2.69 14.94 -0.57
CA MET A 121 -1.25 15.04 -0.85
C MET A 121 -0.42 14.52 0.32
N ASP A 122 -0.86 14.72 1.57
CA ASP A 122 -0.24 14.07 2.73
C ASP A 122 -0.28 12.55 2.60
N VAL A 123 -1.44 11.97 2.24
CA VAL A 123 -1.57 10.53 2.01
C VAL A 123 -0.61 10.04 0.92
N LEU A 124 -0.49 10.76 -0.20
CA LEU A 124 0.42 10.38 -1.29
C LEU A 124 1.89 10.50 -0.88
N THR A 125 2.25 11.56 -0.16
CA THR A 125 3.63 11.81 0.31
C THR A 125 4.06 10.77 1.33
N PHE A 126 3.29 10.60 2.42
CA PHE A 126 3.59 9.60 3.44
C PHE A 126 3.46 8.18 2.90
N GLY A 127 2.50 7.93 1.99
CA GLY A 127 2.36 6.66 1.31
C GLY A 127 3.59 6.30 0.46
N GLY A 128 4.15 7.27 -0.26
CA GLY A 128 5.39 7.10 -1.01
C GLY A 128 6.61 6.86 -0.14
N GLN A 129 6.75 7.62 0.94
CA GLN A 129 7.80 7.42 1.94
C GLN A 129 7.71 6.02 2.56
N LEU A 130 6.51 5.61 2.97
CA LEU A 130 6.28 4.26 3.51
C LEU A 130 6.69 3.19 2.49
N HIS A 131 6.30 3.33 1.23
CA HIS A 131 6.67 2.38 0.19
C HIS A 131 8.20 2.26 0.01
N LEU A 132 8.94 3.38 0.03
CA LEU A 132 10.42 3.35 0.00
C LEU A 132 11.01 2.66 1.24
N TYR A 133 10.45 2.90 2.41
CA TYR A 133 10.87 2.20 3.63
C TYR A 133 10.62 0.69 3.54
N MET A 134 9.50 0.27 2.95
CA MET A 134 9.15 -1.14 2.77
C MET A 134 10.15 -1.85 1.85
N ILE A 135 10.44 -1.27 0.68
CA ILE A 135 11.44 -1.82 -0.26
C ILE A 135 12.79 -2.04 0.44
N GLN A 136 13.21 -1.07 1.25
CA GLN A 136 14.49 -1.15 1.96
C GLN A 136 14.51 -2.23 3.05
N LEU A 137 13.41 -2.39 3.80
CA LEU A 137 13.29 -3.43 4.82
C LEU A 137 13.32 -4.82 4.19
N GLU A 138 12.57 -5.01 3.10
CA GLU A 138 12.51 -6.28 2.36
C GLU A 138 13.89 -6.67 1.82
N ARG A 139 14.61 -5.73 1.18
CA ARG A 139 15.99 -5.95 0.70
C ARG A 139 16.91 -6.43 1.81
N ARG A 140 16.83 -5.79 2.98
CA ARG A 140 17.67 -6.12 4.12
C ARG A 140 17.34 -7.49 4.70
N GLU A 141 16.07 -7.85 4.81
CA GLU A 141 15.63 -9.16 5.29
C GLU A 141 16.15 -10.28 4.38
N ARG A 142 16.12 -10.09 3.06
CA ARG A 142 16.73 -11.03 2.10
C ARG A 142 18.23 -11.19 2.31
N LEU A 143 18.96 -10.08 2.46
CA LEU A 143 20.40 -10.12 2.71
C LEU A 143 20.75 -10.82 4.03
N GLN A 144 19.98 -10.56 5.10
CA GLN A 144 20.19 -11.22 6.39
C GLN A 144 19.92 -12.73 6.35
N ASN A 145 18.94 -13.16 5.56
CA ASN A 145 18.66 -14.59 5.36
C ASN A 145 19.77 -15.31 4.59
N VAL A 146 20.42 -14.61 3.64
CA VAL A 146 21.56 -15.14 2.86
C VAL A 146 22.87 -15.08 3.65
N SER A 147 23.06 -14.03 4.45
CA SER A 147 24.28 -13.75 5.20
C SER A 147 24.09 -14.04 6.69
N GLN A 148 23.88 -15.31 7.08
CA GLN A 148 23.84 -15.72 8.50
C GLN A 148 25.19 -15.62 9.25
N ALA A 149 26.20 -14.98 8.66
CA ALA A 149 27.52 -14.82 9.27
C ALA A 149 27.81 -13.34 9.54
N GLU A 150 28.18 -13.04 10.79
CA GLU A 150 28.72 -11.78 11.32
C GLU A 150 27.70 -10.75 11.84
N GLY A 151 27.49 -10.84 13.16
CA GLY A 151 26.74 -9.86 13.93
C GLY A 151 27.52 -8.55 14.12
N ASN A 152 27.08 -7.51 13.42
CA ASN A 152 27.46 -6.13 13.71
C ASN A 152 26.37 -5.47 14.58
N GLN A 153 26.68 -5.18 15.85
CA GLN A 153 25.77 -4.50 16.78
C GLN A 153 25.38 -3.08 16.34
N ASP A 154 26.25 -2.38 15.60
CA ASP A 154 25.96 -1.04 15.07
C ASP A 154 24.82 -1.04 14.05
N ASN A 155 24.61 -2.17 13.36
CA ASN A 155 23.51 -2.33 12.42
C ASN A 155 22.13 -2.41 13.10
N ALA A 156 22.07 -2.82 14.38
CA ALA A 156 20.81 -3.03 15.09
C ALA A 156 20.17 -1.71 15.57
N SER A 157 20.98 -0.74 16.03
CA SER A 157 20.48 0.56 16.47
C SER A 157 19.89 1.36 15.31
N ALA A 158 20.56 1.35 14.17
CA ALA A 158 20.10 2.03 12.97
C ALA A 158 18.92 1.30 12.31
N GLN A 159 18.82 -0.04 12.42
CA GLN A 159 17.61 -0.79 12.06
C GLN A 159 16.40 -0.32 12.86
N ARG A 160 16.55 -0.22 14.18
CA ARG A 160 15.49 0.24 15.07
C ARG A 160 15.06 1.66 14.73
N SER A 161 16.00 2.57 14.47
CA SER A 161 15.70 3.93 14.02
C SER A 161 14.91 3.95 12.71
N PHE A 162 15.28 3.11 11.75
CA PHE A 162 14.59 3.01 10.47
C PHE A 162 13.16 2.47 10.62
N ILE A 163 12.97 1.42 11.40
CA ILE A 163 11.64 0.86 11.70
C ILE A 163 10.77 1.90 12.40
N ASN A 164 11.35 2.68 13.33
CA ASN A 164 10.64 3.78 13.99
C ASN A 164 10.20 4.87 13.00
N LEU A 165 11.05 5.26 12.04
CA LEU A 165 10.69 6.22 10.99
C LEU A 165 9.55 5.70 10.11
N ALA A 166 9.65 4.45 9.66
CA ALA A 166 8.60 3.79 8.87
C ALA A 166 7.29 3.68 9.66
N TYR A 167 7.37 3.39 10.96
CA TYR A 167 6.21 3.33 11.85
C TYR A 167 5.52 4.68 11.99
N MET A 168 6.29 5.73 12.29
CA MET A 168 5.74 7.09 12.36
C MET A 168 5.09 7.47 11.04
N THR A 169 5.72 7.14 9.91
CA THR A 169 5.17 7.40 8.57
C THR A 169 3.85 6.65 8.34
N ALA A 170 3.77 5.35 8.67
CA ALA A 170 2.53 4.59 8.56
C ALA A 170 1.41 5.17 9.44
N THR A 171 1.71 5.62 10.66
CA THR A 171 0.71 6.30 11.50
C THR A 171 0.25 7.63 10.92
N GLN A 172 1.14 8.38 10.25
CA GLN A 172 0.78 9.63 9.55
C GLN A 172 -0.10 9.38 8.32
N VAL A 173 0.12 8.28 7.58
CA VAL A 173 -0.79 7.85 6.50
C VAL A 173 -2.20 7.64 7.07
N VAL A 174 -2.33 6.85 8.14
CA VAL A 174 -3.61 6.57 8.80
C VAL A 174 -4.26 7.85 9.33
N HIS A 175 -3.49 8.72 9.96
CA HIS A 175 -3.96 10.01 10.46
C HIS A 175 -4.48 10.93 9.34
N SER A 176 -3.80 10.94 8.19
CA SER A 176 -4.22 11.73 7.03
C SER A 176 -5.53 11.21 6.44
N PHE A 177 -5.71 9.89 6.36
CA PHE A 177 -6.99 9.28 5.99
C PHE A 177 -8.12 9.62 6.98
N ALA A 178 -7.83 9.54 8.29
CA ALA A 178 -8.81 9.90 9.31
C ALA A 178 -9.24 11.38 9.20
N THR A 179 -8.28 12.27 8.91
CA THR A 179 -8.58 13.69 8.66
C THR A 179 -9.48 13.88 7.44
N MET A 180 -9.22 13.16 6.34
CA MET A 180 -10.09 13.19 5.16
C MET A 180 -11.50 12.70 5.48
N LEU A 181 -11.62 11.61 6.24
CA LEU A 181 -12.90 11.04 6.67
C LEU A 181 -13.71 12.03 7.51
N GLU A 182 -13.07 12.72 8.47
CA GLU A 182 -13.72 13.72 9.31
C GLU A 182 -14.16 14.97 8.53
N VAL A 183 -13.37 15.42 7.54
CA VAL A 183 -13.75 16.52 6.66
C VAL A 183 -14.98 16.14 5.82
N ALA A 184 -15.01 14.93 5.28
CA ALA A 184 -16.15 14.43 4.51
C ALA A 184 -17.43 14.37 5.36
N LYS A 185 -17.37 13.84 6.59
CA LYS A 185 -18.52 13.81 7.53
C LYS A 185 -19.08 15.20 7.82
N ARG A 186 -18.21 16.22 7.99
CA ARG A 186 -18.64 17.60 8.24
C ARG A 186 -19.31 18.26 7.04
N HIS A 187 -18.93 17.87 5.82
CA HIS A 187 -19.49 18.46 4.60
C HIS A 187 -20.84 17.85 4.22
N ASP A 188 -21.03 16.55 4.46
CA ASP A 188 -22.24 15.88 4.01
C ASP A 188 -23.44 16.10 4.95
N ASN A 189 -23.25 16.71 6.14
CA ASN A 189 -24.31 16.97 7.15
C ASN A 189 -25.20 15.75 7.44
N THR A 190 -24.69 14.56 7.14
CA THR A 190 -25.40 13.30 7.22
C THR A 190 -24.75 12.46 8.31
N ASP A 191 -25.47 12.32 9.42
CA ASP A 191 -25.29 11.23 10.39
C ASP A 191 -25.65 9.84 9.80
N THR A 192 -25.87 9.73 8.48
CA THR A 192 -26.43 8.54 7.86
C THR A 192 -25.36 7.59 7.36
N GLN A 193 -25.59 6.30 7.65
CA GLN A 193 -24.89 5.06 7.30
C GLN A 193 -24.70 4.80 5.79
N THR A 194 -24.59 5.84 4.96
CA THR A 194 -24.33 5.71 3.52
C THR A 194 -22.82 5.67 3.28
N PRO A 195 -22.30 4.71 2.51
CA PRO A 195 -20.87 4.62 2.23
C PRO A 195 -20.38 5.91 1.58
N GLN A 196 -19.25 6.43 2.06
CA GLN A 196 -18.69 7.67 1.53
C GLN A 196 -18.31 7.52 0.05
N ARG A 197 -18.35 8.66 -0.65
CA ARG A 197 -17.97 8.76 -2.07
C ARG A 197 -16.60 8.13 -2.28
N HIS A 198 -16.52 7.11 -3.14
CA HIS A 198 -15.31 6.30 -3.29
C HIS A 198 -14.11 7.15 -3.72
N LEU A 199 -13.04 7.09 -2.93
CA LEU A 199 -11.73 7.59 -3.34
C LEU A 199 -11.20 6.71 -4.49
N PRO A 200 -10.33 7.25 -5.36
CA PRO A 200 -9.63 6.44 -6.34
C PRO A 200 -8.95 5.21 -5.70
N LYS A 201 -8.99 4.06 -6.38
CA LYS A 201 -8.55 2.77 -5.85
C LYS A 201 -7.12 2.72 -5.28
N HIS A 202 -6.21 3.55 -5.79
CA HIS A 202 -4.84 3.59 -5.28
C HIS A 202 -4.74 4.07 -3.82
N TYR A 203 -5.69 4.89 -3.36
CA TYR A 203 -5.76 5.30 -1.95
C TYR A 203 -6.07 4.11 -1.04
N PHE A 204 -6.96 3.22 -1.47
CA PHE A 204 -7.23 1.98 -0.76
C PHE A 204 -5.97 1.12 -0.63
N GLY A 205 -5.19 0.98 -1.72
CA GLY A 205 -3.89 0.29 -1.69
C GLY A 205 -2.90 0.88 -0.68
N LEU A 206 -2.80 2.21 -0.59
CA LEU A 206 -1.93 2.88 0.39
C LEU A 206 -2.38 2.64 1.84
N LEU A 207 -3.69 2.62 2.10
CA LEU A 207 -4.22 2.30 3.43
C LEU A 207 -3.90 0.86 3.83
N LEU A 208 -4.03 -0.08 2.89
CA LEU A 208 -3.67 -1.49 3.14
C LEU A 208 -2.18 -1.68 3.37
N LEU A 209 -1.33 -0.94 2.65
CA LEU A 209 0.11 -0.96 2.86
C LEU A 209 0.47 -0.47 4.28
N ALA A 210 -0.15 0.62 4.72
CA ALA A 210 0.01 1.13 6.10
C ALA A 210 -0.49 0.10 7.14
N MET A 211 -1.65 -0.50 6.91
CA MET A 211 -2.21 -1.56 7.76
C MET A 211 -1.25 -2.75 7.87
N ALA A 212 -0.76 -3.24 6.73
CA ALA A 212 0.17 -4.36 6.65
C ALA A 212 1.46 -4.08 7.44
N PHE A 213 2.02 -2.88 7.27
CA PHE A 213 3.20 -2.48 8.02
C PHE A 213 2.96 -2.40 9.53
N LEU A 214 1.83 -1.82 9.95
CA LEU A 214 1.45 -1.74 11.36
C LEU A 214 1.30 -3.13 12.01
N PHE A 215 0.69 -4.10 11.30
CA PHE A 215 0.65 -5.49 11.77
C PHE A 215 2.05 -6.11 11.85
N LYS A 216 2.91 -5.90 10.85
CA LYS A 216 4.29 -6.40 10.89
C LYS A 216 5.04 -5.84 12.11
N VAL A 217 4.92 -4.54 12.38
CA VAL A 217 5.52 -3.91 13.56
C VAL A 217 4.97 -4.50 14.85
N LYS A 218 3.65 -4.67 14.95
CA LYS A 218 2.99 -5.26 16.12
C LYS A 218 3.49 -6.68 16.41
N VAL A 219 3.71 -7.49 15.38
CA VAL A 219 4.07 -8.90 15.51
C VAL A 219 5.59 -9.10 15.73
N PHE A 220 6.43 -8.36 15.02
CA PHE A 220 7.88 -8.59 14.97
C PHE A 220 8.72 -7.55 15.70
N HIS A 221 8.24 -6.30 15.77
CA HIS A 221 9.03 -5.15 16.23
C HIS A 221 8.42 -4.44 17.44
N ALA A 222 7.52 -5.09 18.17
CA ALA A 222 6.86 -4.53 19.35
C ALA A 222 7.88 -4.00 20.39
N GLN A 223 9.03 -4.66 20.51
CA GLN A 223 10.12 -4.26 21.43
C GLN A 223 10.99 -3.13 20.88
N ASP A 224 10.96 -2.87 19.56
CA ASP A 224 11.80 -1.89 18.88
C ASP A 224 11.19 -0.49 18.84
N VAL A 225 9.86 -0.42 18.99
CA VAL A 225 9.11 0.83 18.98
C VAL A 225 8.72 1.17 20.41
N THR A 226 9.40 2.18 20.99
CA THR A 226 9.52 2.50 22.42
C THR A 226 8.24 2.90 23.18
N SER A 227 7.04 2.76 22.59
CA SER A 227 5.74 3.00 23.28
C SER A 227 4.54 2.36 22.56
N SER A 228 4.78 1.29 21.79
CA SER A 228 4.02 1.04 20.56
C SER A 228 2.71 0.30 20.70
N GLN A 229 2.58 -0.71 21.57
CA GLN A 229 1.44 -1.65 21.48
C GLN A 229 0.08 -0.93 21.46
N ASN A 230 -0.17 -0.07 22.45
CA ASN A 230 -1.43 0.69 22.55
C ASN A 230 -1.62 1.69 21.40
N ARG A 231 -0.54 2.29 20.88
CA ARG A 231 -0.59 3.26 19.78
C ARG A 231 -0.81 2.59 18.42
N THR A 232 -0.21 1.41 18.23
CA THR A 232 -0.38 0.58 17.05
C THR A 232 -1.80 0.02 17.01
N ASP A 233 -2.33 -0.46 18.15
CA ASP A 233 -3.72 -0.90 18.26
C ASP A 233 -4.71 0.24 17.99
N ALA A 234 -4.43 1.45 18.47
CA ALA A 234 -5.24 2.63 18.15
C ALA A 234 -5.21 2.93 16.64
N SER A 235 -4.04 2.89 16.00
CA SER A 235 -3.91 3.13 14.56
C SER A 235 -4.63 2.07 13.74
N LEU A 236 -4.52 0.79 14.10
CA LEU A 236 -5.24 -0.31 13.46
C LEU A 236 -6.76 -0.19 13.65
N ARG A 237 -7.22 0.26 14.82
CA ARG A 237 -8.65 0.57 15.04
C ARG A 237 -9.12 1.69 14.11
N THR A 238 -8.33 2.75 13.94
CA THR A 238 -8.65 3.83 13.00
C THR A 238 -8.69 3.32 11.56
N VAL A 239 -7.79 2.42 11.15
CA VAL A 239 -7.87 1.76 9.83
C VAL A 239 -9.20 1.01 9.68
N TYR A 240 -9.59 0.23 10.69
CA TYR A 240 -10.86 -0.51 10.69
C TYR A 240 -12.05 0.43 10.54
N GLU A 241 -12.07 1.57 11.25
CA GLU A 241 -13.12 2.58 11.15
C GLU A 241 -13.18 3.22 9.76
N ILE A 242 -12.03 3.54 9.16
CA ILE A 242 -11.96 4.08 7.80
C ILE A 242 -12.52 3.07 6.80
N LEU A 243 -12.06 1.82 6.85
CA LEU A 243 -12.55 0.76 5.97
C LEU A 243 -14.07 0.56 6.19
N SER A 244 -14.53 0.51 7.44
CA SER A 244 -15.96 0.34 7.73
C SER A 244 -16.81 1.47 7.13
N SER A 245 -16.29 2.69 7.07
CA SER A 245 -16.99 3.83 6.47
C SER A 245 -17.05 3.81 4.93
N TRP A 246 -16.15 3.05 4.28
CA TRP A 246 -16.10 2.89 2.82
C TRP A 246 -16.85 1.65 2.34
N SER A 247 -17.04 0.65 3.22
CA SER A 247 -17.74 -0.59 2.89
C SER A 247 -19.25 -0.37 2.79
N GLY A 248 -19.83 -0.83 1.69
CA GLY A 248 -21.27 -0.95 1.51
C GLY A 248 -21.78 -2.39 1.69
N SER A 249 -20.88 -3.37 1.77
CA SER A 249 -21.19 -4.80 1.93
C SER A 249 -20.01 -5.58 2.50
N GLU A 250 -20.28 -6.63 3.29
CA GLU A 250 -19.23 -7.51 3.79
C GLU A 250 -18.39 -8.16 2.67
N LEU A 251 -18.98 -8.35 1.48
CA LEU A 251 -18.33 -9.00 0.35
C LEU A 251 -17.56 -8.03 -0.57
N ASP A 252 -17.65 -6.72 -0.37
CA ASP A 252 -16.89 -5.75 -1.17
C ASP A 252 -15.38 -5.76 -0.82
N GLU A 253 -14.56 -5.05 -1.60
CA GLU A 253 -13.11 -5.00 -1.41
C GLU A 253 -12.73 -4.57 0.01
N THR A 254 -13.48 -3.63 0.57
CA THR A 254 -13.24 -3.05 1.88
C THR A 254 -13.68 -3.98 3.01
N GLY A 255 -14.83 -4.64 2.89
CA GLY A 255 -15.31 -5.68 3.80
C GLY A 255 -14.40 -6.91 3.81
N ARG A 256 -13.82 -7.27 2.66
CA ARG A 256 -12.74 -8.29 2.60
C ARG A 256 -11.49 -7.86 3.37
N ALA A 257 -11.07 -6.60 3.26
CA ALA A 257 -9.93 -6.07 4.03
C ALA A 257 -10.20 -6.05 5.54
N ILE A 258 -11.42 -5.70 5.96
CA ILE A 258 -11.85 -5.76 7.36
C ILE A 258 -11.74 -7.19 7.90
N ARG A 259 -12.26 -8.17 7.15
CA ARG A 259 -12.18 -9.58 7.55
C ARG A 259 -10.74 -10.09 7.60
N LEU A 260 -9.86 -9.62 6.70
CA LEU A 260 -8.43 -9.88 6.80
C LEU A 260 -7.87 -9.37 8.14
N MET A 261 -8.19 -8.13 8.52
CA MET A 261 -7.75 -7.57 9.81
C MET A 261 -8.25 -8.39 11.00
N ASP A 262 -9.50 -8.88 10.96
CA ASP A 262 -10.06 -9.73 12.02
C ASP A 262 -9.33 -11.07 12.14
N VAL A 263 -9.03 -11.72 11.01
CA VAL A 263 -8.22 -12.95 11.00
C VAL A 263 -6.83 -12.67 11.57
N LEU A 264 -6.22 -11.55 11.19
CA LEU A 264 -4.89 -11.19 11.66
C LEU A 264 -4.86 -10.91 13.17
N ALA A 265 -5.85 -10.18 13.69
CA ALA A 265 -5.96 -9.86 15.11
C ALA A 265 -6.23 -11.10 15.99
N ARG A 266 -6.98 -12.08 15.49
CA ARG A 266 -7.28 -13.31 16.25
C ARG A 266 -6.13 -14.31 16.29
N ASN A 267 -5.21 -14.25 15.32
CA ASN A 267 -4.17 -15.28 15.12
C ASN A 267 -2.73 -14.73 15.25
N GLU A 268 -2.52 -13.67 16.03
CA GLU A 268 -1.22 -12.97 16.14
C GLU A 268 -0.02 -13.89 16.41
N LYS A 269 -0.20 -14.91 17.27
CA LYS A 269 0.86 -15.88 17.60
C LYS A 269 1.24 -16.77 16.41
N GLU A 270 0.25 -17.22 15.64
CA GLU A 270 0.46 -18.08 14.47
C GLU A 270 1.04 -17.30 13.29
N ILE A 271 0.62 -16.04 13.13
CA ILE A 271 1.15 -15.10 12.14
C ILE A 271 2.63 -14.85 12.37
N LYS A 272 3.06 -14.67 13.62
CA LYS A 272 4.47 -14.51 13.98
C LYS A 272 5.34 -15.68 13.51
N LEU A 273 4.80 -16.90 13.55
CA LEU A 273 5.50 -18.10 13.11
C LEU A 273 5.54 -18.19 11.59
N ARG A 274 4.39 -18.03 10.92
CA ARG A 274 4.27 -18.24 9.46
C ARG A 274 4.89 -17.13 8.61
N LEU A 275 4.80 -15.86 9.03
CA LEU A 275 5.45 -14.74 8.31
C LEU A 275 6.99 -14.81 8.36
N LYS A 276 7.55 -15.48 9.36
CA LYS A 276 9.01 -15.73 9.42
C LYS A 276 9.45 -16.78 8.40
N GLU A 277 8.54 -17.65 7.98
CA GLU A 277 8.79 -18.75 7.06
C GLU A 277 8.48 -18.38 5.60
N SER A 278 7.67 -17.34 5.35
CA SER A 278 7.33 -16.91 3.99
C SER A 278 8.47 -16.13 3.33
N THR A 279 9.27 -16.81 2.51
CA THR A 279 10.17 -16.18 1.53
C THR A 279 9.45 -16.07 0.20
N SER A 280 8.60 -15.05 0.04
CA SER A 280 8.00 -14.79 -1.26
C SER A 280 9.03 -14.15 -2.19
N GLU A 281 9.16 -14.65 -3.43
CA GLU A 281 9.77 -13.92 -4.55
C GLU A 281 8.83 -12.77 -5.00
N GLY A 282 8.49 -11.89 -4.06
CA GLY A 282 7.38 -10.95 -4.17
C GLY A 282 7.70 -9.66 -4.91
N ARG A 283 6.63 -8.95 -5.27
CA ARG A 283 6.65 -7.60 -5.84
C ARG A 283 7.28 -6.63 -4.83
N GLN A 284 8.28 -5.86 -5.25
CA GLN A 284 9.04 -4.99 -4.34
C GLN A 284 8.13 -3.93 -3.71
N GLY A 285 8.25 -3.75 -2.39
CA GLY A 285 7.48 -2.80 -1.59
C GLY A 285 6.08 -3.28 -1.23
N LEU A 286 5.65 -4.45 -1.70
CA LEU A 286 4.35 -5.07 -1.43
C LEU A 286 4.48 -6.46 -0.80
N GLU A 287 5.71 -6.95 -0.62
CA GLU A 287 6.00 -8.31 -0.17
C GLU A 287 5.33 -8.60 1.19
N ILE A 288 5.36 -7.61 2.07
CA ILE A 288 4.75 -7.71 3.41
C ILE A 288 3.22 -7.84 3.32
N LEU A 289 2.58 -7.11 2.41
CA LEU A 289 1.13 -7.20 2.20
C LEU A 289 0.76 -8.57 1.61
N ASP A 290 1.49 -9.02 0.59
CA ASP A 290 1.30 -10.33 -0.04
C ASP A 290 1.50 -11.48 0.97
N ASN A 291 2.52 -11.39 1.81
CA ASN A 291 2.80 -12.37 2.86
C ASN A 291 1.72 -12.40 3.94
N LEU A 292 1.17 -11.25 4.33
CA LEU A 292 0.06 -11.19 5.28
C LEU A 292 -1.21 -11.81 4.71
N ILE A 293 -1.53 -11.53 3.45
CA ILE A 293 -2.69 -12.10 2.75
C ILE A 293 -2.53 -13.63 2.65
N SER A 294 -1.37 -14.08 2.19
CA SER A 294 -1.05 -15.51 2.07
C SER A 294 -1.14 -16.21 3.43
N THR A 295 -0.56 -15.62 4.46
CA THR A 295 -0.62 -16.16 5.83
C THR A 295 -2.06 -16.28 6.34
N ALA A 296 -2.87 -15.22 6.17
CA ALA A 296 -4.27 -15.24 6.59
C ALA A 296 -5.09 -16.29 5.83
N LYS A 297 -4.82 -16.48 4.53
CA LYS A 297 -5.42 -17.54 3.72
C LYS A 297 -5.06 -18.92 4.28
N THR A 298 -3.78 -19.19 4.52
CA THR A 298 -3.33 -20.48 5.05
C THR A 298 -3.90 -20.76 6.45
N ILE A 299 -4.04 -19.75 7.32
CA ILE A 299 -4.63 -19.91 8.67
C ILE A 299 -6.08 -20.38 8.55
N ARG A 300 -6.83 -19.73 7.65
CA ARG A 300 -8.22 -20.08 7.40
C ARG A 300 -8.36 -21.49 6.82
N GLU A 301 -7.58 -21.85 5.81
CA GLU A 301 -7.63 -23.18 5.19
C GLU A 301 -7.27 -24.28 6.20
N SER A 302 -6.32 -24.02 7.11
CA SER A 302 -6.02 -24.96 8.19
C SER A 302 -7.16 -25.10 9.20
N ALA A 303 -7.87 -24.01 9.53
CA ALA A 303 -9.04 -24.06 10.39
C ALA A 303 -10.23 -24.80 9.74
N GLN A 304 -10.41 -24.64 8.42
CA GLN A 304 -11.43 -25.38 7.65
C GLN A 304 -11.14 -26.88 7.63
N THR A 305 -9.89 -27.26 7.30
CA THR A 305 -9.46 -28.67 7.31
C THR A 305 -9.66 -29.29 8.69
N ALA A 306 -9.34 -28.58 9.77
CA ALA A 306 -9.59 -29.06 11.13
C ALA A 306 -11.08 -29.28 11.41
N THR A 307 -11.94 -28.35 10.98
CA THR A 307 -13.39 -28.42 11.17
C THR A 307 -14.01 -29.56 10.34
N GLU A 308 -13.55 -29.77 9.11
CA GLU A 308 -13.98 -30.88 8.26
C GLU A 308 -13.58 -32.24 8.85
N ILE A 309 -12.36 -32.37 9.35
CA ILE A 309 -11.90 -33.59 10.05
C ILE A 309 -12.74 -33.86 11.30
N THR A 310 -13.06 -32.83 12.09
CA THR A 310 -13.92 -32.98 13.28
C THR A 310 -15.35 -33.35 12.90
N SER A 311 -15.92 -32.75 11.86
CA SER A 311 -17.28 -33.07 11.38
C SER A 311 -17.39 -34.48 10.77
N ASN A 312 -16.34 -34.96 10.10
CA ASN A 312 -16.29 -36.32 9.55
C ASN A 312 -16.07 -37.37 10.65
N ASN A 313 -15.36 -37.05 11.73
CA ASN A 313 -15.18 -37.94 12.88
C ASN A 313 -16.39 -37.97 13.83
N LEU A 314 -17.21 -36.92 13.88
CA LEU A 314 -18.46 -36.90 14.66
C LEU A 314 -19.56 -37.81 14.07
N ASN A 315 -19.44 -38.21 12.80
CA ASN A 315 -20.34 -39.19 12.18
C ASN A 315 -19.97 -40.65 12.50
N GLN A 316 -19.00 -40.92 13.38
CA GLN A 316 -18.63 -42.30 13.72
C GLN A 316 -18.56 -42.68 15.21
N ILE A 317 -18.76 -41.78 16.17
CA ILE A 317 -18.82 -42.19 17.59
C ILE A 317 -19.87 -41.37 18.34
N VAL A 318 -21.09 -41.89 18.40
CA VAL A 318 -22.03 -41.58 19.49
C VAL A 318 -21.68 -42.54 20.62
N ASP A 319 -20.89 -42.06 21.58
CA ASP A 319 -21.02 -42.52 22.96
C ASP A 319 -20.62 -41.39 23.91
N HIS A 320 -21.55 -41.06 24.79
CA HIS A 320 -21.48 -39.99 25.77
C HIS A 320 -20.31 -40.17 26.74
N VAL A 321 -19.46 -39.14 26.87
CA VAL A 321 -18.68 -38.89 28.09
C VAL A 321 -19.01 -37.48 28.58
N PRO A 322 -19.62 -37.32 29.77
CA PRO A 322 -19.96 -36.02 30.31
C PRO A 322 -18.74 -35.40 31.01
N GLY A 323 -18.41 -34.15 30.65
CA GLY A 323 -17.39 -33.36 31.33
C GLY A 323 -16.20 -32.98 30.45
N LEU A 324 -16.44 -32.18 29.41
CA LEU A 324 -15.42 -31.30 28.84
C LEU A 324 -16.08 -30.02 28.30
N ASP A 325 -16.91 -29.39 29.13
CA ASP A 325 -17.28 -27.99 28.95
C ASP A 325 -16.10 -27.14 29.43
N ASN A 326 -15.28 -26.66 28.49
CA ASN A 326 -14.74 -25.30 28.48
C ASN A 326 -13.82 -25.07 27.25
N ASP A 327 -14.01 -23.91 26.63
CA ASP A 327 -13.04 -23.16 25.80
C ASP A 327 -12.88 -23.43 24.29
N LEU A 328 -13.79 -24.14 23.65
CA LEU A 328 -13.97 -24.01 22.20
C LEU A 328 -15.31 -23.34 21.93
N GLY A 329 -15.28 -22.01 21.90
CA GLY A 329 -16.36 -21.19 21.35
C GLY A 329 -16.61 -21.62 19.92
N LEU A 330 -17.55 -22.55 19.77
CA LEU A 330 -18.16 -23.00 18.53
C LEU A 330 -18.51 -21.78 17.69
N ILE A 331 -17.74 -21.58 16.61
CA ILE A 331 -18.13 -20.65 15.56
C ILE A 331 -19.03 -21.41 14.60
N GLU A 332 -20.24 -21.72 15.05
CA GLU A 332 -21.35 -22.09 14.17
C GLU A 332 -21.65 -20.88 13.28
N GLY A 333 -21.33 -20.99 11.98
CA GLY A 333 -21.57 -19.92 11.01
C GLY A 333 -20.68 -19.92 9.78
N TRP A 334 -19.64 -20.77 9.71
CA TRP A 334 -18.65 -20.74 8.63
C TRP A 334 -19.05 -21.44 7.33
N GLN A 335 -20.31 -21.90 7.20
CA GLN A 335 -20.71 -22.72 6.06
C GLN A 335 -21.04 -21.96 4.77
N ASP A 336 -21.08 -20.61 4.75
CA ASP A 336 -21.60 -19.86 3.60
C ASP A 336 -20.69 -18.76 3.01
N SER A 337 -19.37 -18.95 2.96
CA SER A 337 -18.50 -18.09 2.10
C SER A 337 -17.43 -18.84 1.29
N LEU A 338 -17.76 -20.07 0.90
CA LEU A 338 -16.89 -20.96 0.11
C LEU A 338 -16.61 -20.50 -1.33
N LEU A 339 -17.17 -19.37 -1.81
CA LEU A 339 -17.17 -19.06 -3.25
C LEU A 339 -16.63 -17.70 -3.70
N ASP A 340 -16.10 -16.81 -2.83
CA ASP A 340 -15.59 -15.53 -3.35
C ASP A 340 -14.45 -14.88 -2.55
N TRP A 341 -13.47 -15.71 -2.15
CA TRP A 341 -12.15 -15.23 -1.71
C TRP A 341 -11.08 -15.51 -2.78
N ASN A 342 -11.47 -15.56 -4.05
CA ASN A 342 -10.61 -14.96 -5.05
C ASN A 342 -10.37 -13.55 -4.51
N PHE A 343 -9.15 -13.21 -4.12
CA PHE A 343 -8.81 -11.83 -3.84
C PHE A 343 -8.37 -11.23 -5.17
N PRO A 344 -9.27 -10.76 -6.06
CA PRO A 344 -8.85 -9.74 -6.97
C PRO A 344 -8.82 -8.50 -6.09
N TRP A 345 -7.65 -7.96 -5.79
CA TRP A 345 -7.56 -6.52 -5.50
C TRP A 345 -7.91 -5.69 -6.76
N GLY A 346 -8.81 -6.19 -7.64
CA GLY A 346 -8.99 -5.84 -9.04
C GLY A 346 -7.68 -5.45 -9.74
N LEU A 347 -6.67 -6.30 -9.60
CA LEU A 347 -5.55 -6.35 -10.52
C LEU A 347 -5.72 -7.60 -11.38
N ASP A 348 -6.83 -7.70 -12.10
CA ASP A 348 -6.81 -8.42 -13.39
C ASP A 348 -5.92 -7.59 -14.30
N LEU A 349 -4.61 -7.64 -14.08
CA LEU A 349 -3.64 -7.01 -14.94
C LEU A 349 -2.74 -8.12 -15.48
N PRO A 350 -2.58 -8.18 -16.81
CA PRO A 350 -1.88 -9.26 -17.47
C PRO A 350 -0.47 -9.36 -16.89
N TRP A 351 -0.09 -10.61 -16.65
CA TRP A 351 1.28 -11.05 -16.41
C TRP A 351 2.30 -10.21 -17.18
N VAL A 352 3.23 -9.57 -16.45
CA VAL A 352 4.62 -9.21 -16.82
C VAL A 352 4.86 -8.46 -18.15
N GLU A 353 3.85 -8.23 -18.97
CA GLU A 353 3.95 -7.41 -20.16
C GLU A 353 3.90 -5.97 -19.68
N GLN A 354 5.08 -5.41 -19.46
CA GLN A 354 5.31 -3.97 -19.56
C GLN A 354 4.50 -3.50 -20.77
N TYR A 355 3.55 -2.60 -20.55
CA TYR A 355 2.95 -1.88 -21.67
C TYR A 355 4.09 -1.17 -22.37
N ASP A 356 4.57 -1.77 -23.46
CA ASP A 356 5.59 -1.25 -24.35
C ASP A 356 4.99 -0.02 -25.03
N PHE A 357 4.98 1.11 -24.30
CA PHE A 357 4.91 2.40 -24.93
C PHE A 357 6.28 2.61 -25.57
N ASP A 358 6.41 2.10 -26.79
CA ASP A 358 7.54 2.32 -27.67
C ASP A 358 7.58 3.82 -28.05
N ILE A 359 8.11 4.64 -27.13
CA ILE A 359 8.32 6.08 -27.26
C ILE A 359 9.61 6.26 -28.06
N GLY A 360 9.50 5.95 -29.36
CA GLY A 360 10.65 5.94 -30.27
C GLY A 360 11.53 7.19 -30.18
N ASP A 361 12.83 6.93 -30.16
CA ASP A 361 13.88 7.91 -30.43
C ASP A 361 13.86 8.24 -31.92
N THR A 362 13.39 9.44 -32.26
CA THR A 362 13.77 10.24 -33.45
C THR A 362 13.14 11.62 -33.42
#